data_AF-A0A1Y2SM45-F1
#
_entry.id   AF-A0A1Y2SM45-F1
#
_cell.length_a   1.000
_cell.length_b   1.000
_cell.length_c   1.000
_cell.angle_alpha   90.00
_cell.angle_beta   90.00
_cell.angle_gamma   90.00
#
_symmetry.space_group_name_H-M   'P 1'
#
loop_
_entity.id
_entity.type
_entity.pdbx_description
1 polymer ?
#
loop_
_entity_poly.entity_id
_entity_poly.type
_entity_poly.pdbx_seq_one_letter_code
_entity_poly.pdbx_strand_id
1 'polypeptide(L)'
;MGLSLMKIKTLLSGWKTCDFEQYKEAYALFGGCVSTHPNILSFLDRHLGGRFCFYIKKTKTGIKGACFAFNNKKLIENMQNRYSFSYDEIVFPIATDAKLFLPVKSKRLSPIHKDNFINASYNTRLNKRKICLIKDSFSYKTRRNRSNEINKFKRAGGGNPSFK
;
A
#
# COMPACT_ATOMS: atom_id res chain seq x y z
N MET A 1 -13.89 -23.16 -8.87
CA MET A 1 -13.84 -23.55 -7.44
C MET A 1 -13.21 -22.51 -6.46
N GLY A 2 -12.86 -21.28 -6.86
CA GLY A 2 -12.29 -20.27 -5.91
C GLY A 2 -13.29 -19.36 -5.20
N LEU A 3 -14.56 -19.36 -5.64
CA LEU A 3 -15.61 -18.42 -5.21
C LEU A 3 -16.03 -18.63 -3.73
N SER A 4 -16.00 -19.87 -3.26
CA SER A 4 -16.47 -20.28 -1.93
C SER A 4 -15.45 -19.94 -0.83
N LEU A 5 -14.16 -20.19 -1.06
CA LEU A 5 -13.13 -20.06 -0.03
C LEU A 5 -12.87 -18.62 0.43
N MET A 6 -12.85 -17.64 -0.50
CA MET A 6 -12.61 -16.24 -0.13
C MET A 6 -13.81 -15.66 0.64
N LYS A 7 -15.04 -15.96 0.21
CA LYS A 7 -16.27 -15.54 0.91
C LYS A 7 -16.33 -16.09 2.34
N ILE A 8 -15.96 -17.37 2.53
CA ILE A 8 -15.91 -18.01 3.85
C ILE A 8 -14.82 -17.36 4.73
N LYS A 9 -13.62 -17.10 4.18
CA LYS A 9 -12.55 -16.43 4.93
C LYS A 9 -12.90 -15.00 5.33
N THR A 10 -13.56 -14.23 4.45
CA THR A 10 -14.03 -12.88 4.79
C THR A 10 -15.09 -12.92 5.88
N LEU A 11 -16.03 -13.88 5.82
CA LEU A 11 -17.07 -14.05 6.82
C LEU A 11 -16.49 -14.36 8.21
N LEU A 12 -15.53 -15.30 8.28
CA LEU A 12 -14.90 -15.72 9.54
C LEU A 12 -13.92 -14.67 10.11
N SER A 13 -13.27 -13.88 9.25
CA SER A 13 -12.38 -12.78 9.68
C SER A 13 -13.14 -11.49 10.00
N GLY A 14 -14.46 -11.48 9.83
CA GLY A 14 -15.36 -10.34 10.06
C GLY A 14 -15.11 -9.16 9.13
N TRP A 15 -14.55 -9.40 7.94
CA TRP A 15 -14.47 -8.44 6.85
C TRP A 15 -15.75 -8.51 6.03
N LYS A 16 -16.26 -7.35 5.63
CA LYS A 16 -17.46 -7.26 4.77
C LYS A 16 -17.06 -6.69 3.43
N THR A 17 -17.70 -7.15 2.36
CA THR A 17 -17.60 -6.47 1.06
C THR A 17 -18.17 -5.07 1.18
N CYS A 18 -17.52 -4.10 0.55
CA CYS A 18 -17.94 -2.72 0.54
C CYS A 18 -17.88 -2.13 -0.86
N ASP A 19 -18.50 -0.98 -1.04
CA ASP A 19 -18.32 -0.17 -2.23
C ASP A 19 -17.00 0.62 -2.17
N PHE A 20 -16.71 1.35 -3.25
CA PHE A 20 -15.51 2.16 -3.37
C PHE A 20 -15.56 3.45 -2.51
N GLU A 21 -16.74 3.97 -2.20
CA GLU A 21 -16.90 5.16 -1.35
C GLU A 21 -16.48 4.86 0.08
N GLN A 22 -16.87 3.71 0.61
CA GLN A 22 -16.46 3.22 1.92
C GLN A 22 -14.96 2.93 1.99
N TYR A 23 -14.36 2.49 0.88
CA TYR A 23 -12.90 2.36 0.80
C TYR A 23 -12.22 3.74 0.89
N LYS A 24 -12.75 4.76 0.19
CA LYS A 24 -12.26 6.14 0.25
C LYS A 24 -12.34 6.71 1.65
N GLU A 25 -13.43 6.45 2.36
CA GLU A 25 -13.60 6.86 3.76
C GLU A 25 -12.50 6.29 4.65
N ALA A 26 -12.24 4.97 4.56
CA ALA A 26 -11.15 4.36 5.31
C ALA A 26 -9.77 4.93 4.94
N TYR A 27 -9.54 5.22 3.65
CA TYR A 27 -8.30 5.86 3.19
C TYR A 27 -8.13 7.27 3.74
N ALA A 28 -9.20 8.06 3.81
CA ALA A 28 -9.16 9.39 4.41
C ALA A 28 -8.80 9.33 5.90
N LEU A 29 -9.25 8.30 6.61
CA LEU A 29 -8.97 8.12 8.05
C LEU A 29 -7.55 7.64 8.34
N PHE A 30 -7.03 6.70 7.54
CA PHE A 30 -5.80 5.95 7.89
C PHE A 30 -4.66 6.09 6.89
N GLY A 31 -4.90 6.73 5.76
CA GLY A 31 -3.92 6.88 4.68
C GLY A 31 -3.57 5.55 4.00
N GLY A 32 -2.46 5.55 3.28
CA GLY A 32 -1.99 4.40 2.52
C GLY A 32 -0.74 4.78 1.74
N CYS A 33 -0.40 3.99 0.71
CA CYS A 33 0.64 4.35 -0.22
C CYS A 33 0.03 4.71 -1.58
N VAL A 34 0.86 5.19 -2.51
CA VAL A 34 0.44 5.51 -3.88
C VAL A 34 -0.31 4.35 -4.53
N SER A 35 0.13 3.12 -4.26
CA SER A 35 -0.49 1.90 -4.80
C SER A 35 -1.93 1.66 -4.35
N THR A 36 -2.31 2.22 -3.21
CA THR A 36 -3.61 2.05 -2.57
C THR A 36 -4.43 3.34 -2.59
N HIS A 37 -3.92 4.41 -3.20
CA HIS A 37 -4.59 5.69 -3.28
C HIS A 37 -5.88 5.58 -4.12
N PRO A 38 -7.03 6.14 -3.67
CA PRO A 38 -8.29 6.03 -4.39
C PRO A 38 -8.24 6.49 -5.86
N ASN A 39 -7.66 7.65 -6.15
CA ASN A 39 -7.52 8.13 -7.53
C ASN A 39 -6.80 7.13 -8.44
N ILE A 40 -5.79 6.45 -7.90
CA ILE A 40 -5.02 5.45 -8.61
C ILE A 40 -5.86 4.18 -8.83
N LEU A 41 -6.57 3.71 -7.81
CA LEU A 41 -7.47 2.57 -7.94
C LEU A 41 -8.61 2.85 -8.91
N SER A 42 -9.20 4.05 -8.89
CA SER A 42 -10.25 4.48 -9.83
C SER A 42 -9.72 4.55 -11.27
N PHE A 43 -8.50 5.05 -11.46
CA PHE A 43 -7.85 4.99 -12.77
C PHE A 43 -7.68 3.54 -13.24
N LEU A 44 -7.13 2.68 -12.40
CA LEU A 44 -6.90 1.27 -12.74
C LEU A 44 -8.21 0.53 -13.00
N ASP A 45 -9.25 0.76 -12.21
CA ASP A 45 -10.54 0.08 -12.35
C ASP A 45 -11.20 0.39 -13.71
N ARG A 46 -11.17 1.66 -14.13
CA ARG A 46 -11.66 2.10 -15.45
C ARG A 46 -10.91 1.44 -16.61
N HIS A 47 -9.60 1.26 -16.49
CA HIS A 47 -8.79 0.72 -17.58
C HIS A 47 -8.64 -0.81 -17.55
N LEU A 48 -8.98 -1.45 -16.42
CA LEU A 48 -8.87 -2.89 -16.23
C LEU A 48 -10.23 -3.59 -16.16
N GLY A 49 -11.32 -2.85 -16.39
CA GLY A 49 -12.67 -3.38 -16.59
C GLY A 49 -13.42 -3.71 -15.31
N GLY A 50 -13.34 -2.89 -14.26
CA GLY A 50 -14.26 -3.00 -13.11
C GLY A 50 -14.01 -4.19 -12.17
N ARG A 51 -12.77 -4.72 -12.13
CA ARG A 51 -12.47 -6.02 -11.48
C ARG A 51 -11.95 -5.90 -10.05
N PHE A 52 -12.04 -4.71 -9.46
CA PHE A 52 -11.70 -4.53 -8.05
C PHE A 52 -12.86 -4.96 -7.15
N CYS A 53 -12.52 -5.68 -6.08
CA CYS A 53 -13.42 -5.98 -4.98
C CYS A 53 -12.87 -5.34 -3.71
N PHE A 54 -13.70 -4.53 -3.04
CA PHE A 54 -13.30 -3.84 -1.82
C PHE A 54 -13.86 -4.53 -0.58
N TYR A 55 -13.10 -4.46 0.50
CA TYR A 55 -13.46 -5.02 1.79
C TYR A 55 -13.22 -3.99 2.87
N ILE A 56 -14.14 -3.92 3.83
CA ILE A 56 -14.05 -3.05 4.99
C ILE A 56 -14.14 -3.86 6.27
N LYS A 57 -13.38 -3.42 7.27
CA LYS A 57 -13.47 -3.89 8.64
C LYS A 57 -14.10 -2.80 9.49
N LYS A 58 -15.22 -3.12 10.12
CA LYS A 58 -15.90 -2.24 11.08
C LYS A 58 -16.03 -2.94 12.43
N THR A 59 -16.00 -2.15 13.49
CA THR A 59 -16.32 -2.53 14.87
C THR A 59 -17.43 -1.63 15.39
N LYS A 60 -17.90 -1.84 16.62
CA LYS A 60 -18.90 -0.95 17.24
C LYS A 60 -18.42 0.50 17.33
N THR A 61 -17.10 0.72 17.38
CA THR A 61 -16.48 2.05 17.50
C THR A 61 -16.11 2.68 16.16
N GLY A 62 -16.45 2.03 15.02
CA GLY A 62 -16.23 2.58 13.68
C GLY A 62 -15.34 1.72 12.79
N ILE A 63 -14.81 2.34 11.74
CA ILE A 63 -13.96 1.69 10.73
C ILE A 63 -12.59 1.38 11.35
N LYS A 64 -12.10 0.16 11.13
CA LYS A 64 -10.76 -0.29 11.54
C LYS A 64 -9.80 -0.49 10.37
N GLY A 65 -10.33 -0.51 9.15
CA GLY A 65 -9.52 -0.46 7.95
C GLY A 65 -10.24 -0.97 6.72
N ALA A 66 -9.61 -0.81 5.57
CA ALA A 66 -10.08 -1.32 4.29
C ALA A 66 -8.94 -1.96 3.49
N CYS A 67 -9.29 -2.91 2.63
CA CYS A 67 -8.38 -3.49 1.65
C CYS A 67 -9.14 -3.80 0.36
N PHE A 68 -8.43 -4.17 -0.70
CA PHE A 68 -9.05 -4.58 -1.95
C PHE A 68 -8.47 -5.91 -2.44
N ALA A 69 -9.09 -6.48 -3.47
CA ALA A 69 -8.59 -7.56 -4.28
C ALA A 69 -8.80 -7.23 -5.75
N PHE A 70 -7.89 -7.69 -6.62
CA PHE A 70 -8.09 -7.68 -8.06
C PHE A 70 -8.33 -9.10 -8.55
N ASN A 71 -9.40 -9.31 -9.33
CA ASN A 71 -9.71 -10.59 -9.98
C ASN A 71 -9.74 -11.81 -9.04
N ASN A 72 -10.18 -11.65 -7.79
CA ASN A 72 -10.41 -12.70 -6.77
C ASN A 72 -9.25 -13.70 -6.53
N LYS A 73 -8.01 -13.38 -6.94
CA LYS A 73 -6.89 -14.35 -6.87
C LYS A 73 -5.61 -13.73 -6.32
N LYS A 74 -5.19 -12.55 -6.79
CA LYS A 74 -3.99 -11.82 -6.33
C LYS A 74 -4.10 -10.34 -6.67
N LEU A 75 -3.67 -9.49 -5.73
CA LEU A 75 -3.82 -8.04 -5.81
C LEU A 75 -3.18 -7.41 -7.08
N ILE A 76 -2.07 -7.97 -7.59
CA ILE A 76 -1.09 -7.14 -8.33
C ILE A 76 -0.40 -7.82 -9.52
N GLU A 77 -0.21 -9.14 -9.54
CA GLU A 77 0.69 -9.78 -10.54
C GLU A 77 0.23 -9.55 -11.99
N ASN A 78 -1.08 -9.43 -12.26
CA ASN A 78 -1.60 -9.21 -13.61
C ASN A 78 -1.52 -7.75 -14.10
N MET A 79 -1.28 -6.78 -13.19
CA MET A 79 -1.26 -5.35 -13.54
C MET A 79 0.11 -4.88 -14.02
N GLN A 80 1.18 -5.55 -13.59
CA GLN A 80 2.57 -5.17 -13.88
C GLN A 80 2.91 -5.23 -15.37
N ASN A 81 2.23 -6.09 -16.14
CA ASN A 81 2.48 -6.23 -17.58
C ASN A 81 1.90 -5.08 -18.40
N ARG A 82 0.94 -4.31 -17.87
CA ARG A 82 0.27 -3.22 -18.60
C ARG A 82 0.66 -1.84 -18.09
N TYR A 83 1.04 -1.71 -16.83
CA TYR A 83 1.39 -0.44 -16.22
C TYR A 83 2.69 -0.58 -15.42
N SER A 84 3.63 0.35 -15.67
CA SER A 84 4.86 0.52 -14.90
C SER A 84 4.52 1.11 -13.53
N PHE A 85 3.95 0.28 -12.68
CA PHE A 85 3.45 0.67 -11.38
C PHE A 85 4.28 -0.01 -10.30
N SER A 86 4.90 0.80 -9.43
CA SER A 86 5.72 0.28 -8.34
C SER A 86 4.80 -0.29 -7.27
N TYR A 87 4.83 -1.61 -7.13
CA TYR A 87 4.07 -2.34 -6.12
C TYR A 87 4.97 -2.91 -5.03
N ASP A 88 6.23 -2.45 -4.95
CA ASP A 88 7.25 -3.06 -4.10
C ASP A 88 6.85 -3.06 -2.62
N GLU A 89 5.99 -2.12 -2.24
CA GLU A 89 5.44 -1.99 -0.91
C GLU A 89 3.97 -1.51 -0.92
N ILE A 90 3.07 -2.34 -0.40
CA ILE A 90 1.64 -2.06 -0.27
C ILE A 90 1.33 -1.67 1.16
N VAL A 91 0.74 -0.49 1.33
CA VAL A 91 0.22 0.00 2.60
C VAL A 91 -1.28 0.16 2.47
N PHE A 92 -2.05 -0.67 3.18
CA PHE A 92 -3.51 -0.52 3.23
C PHE A 92 -3.94 0.53 4.26
N PRO A 93 -5.11 1.16 4.07
CA PRO A 93 -5.71 2.04 5.07
C PRO A 93 -6.23 1.25 6.27
N ILE A 94 -5.41 1.12 7.30
CA ILE A 94 -5.70 0.33 8.50
C ILE A 94 -5.41 1.17 9.74
N ALA A 95 -6.28 1.11 10.74
CA ALA A 95 -6.04 1.77 12.02
C ALA A 95 -4.82 1.15 12.71
N THR A 96 -3.94 1.98 13.27
CA THR A 96 -2.68 1.54 13.90
C THR A 96 -2.90 0.57 15.05
N ASP A 97 -4.02 0.68 15.77
CA ASP A 97 -4.40 -0.17 16.90
C ASP A 97 -5.09 -1.49 16.50
N ALA A 98 -5.39 -1.69 15.20
CA ALA A 98 -6.18 -2.81 14.76
C ALA A 98 -5.34 -4.09 14.56
N LYS A 99 -5.75 -5.18 15.21
CA LYS A 99 -5.25 -6.55 14.96
C LYS A 99 -6.25 -7.33 14.12
N LEU A 100 -5.88 -7.63 12.88
CA LEU A 100 -6.78 -8.13 11.83
C LEU A 100 -6.23 -9.38 11.14
N PHE A 101 -7.12 -10.20 10.59
CA PHE A 101 -6.76 -11.22 9.60
C PHE A 101 -6.96 -10.62 8.21
N LEU A 102 -5.91 -10.54 7.39
CA LEU A 102 -6.02 -10.05 6.02
C LEU A 102 -6.80 -11.06 5.16
N PRO A 103 -7.91 -10.67 4.49
CA PRO A 103 -8.73 -11.60 3.71
C PRO A 103 -8.11 -11.93 2.34
N VAL A 104 -7.10 -11.17 1.92
CA VAL A 104 -6.44 -11.29 0.62
C VAL A 104 -5.01 -11.77 0.76
N LYS A 105 -4.52 -12.52 -0.24
CA LYS A 105 -3.11 -12.93 -0.30
C LYS A 105 -2.29 -11.82 -0.94
N SER A 106 -1.24 -11.37 -0.25
CA SER A 106 -0.25 -10.45 -0.80
C SER A 106 1.16 -10.92 -0.45
N LYS A 107 2.09 -10.79 -1.40
CA LYS A 107 3.53 -10.99 -1.17
C LYS A 107 4.27 -9.68 -0.91
N ARG A 108 3.65 -8.52 -1.12
CA ARG A 108 4.32 -7.20 -1.10
C ARG A 108 3.73 -6.27 -0.04
N LEU A 109 3.19 -6.85 1.03
CA LEU A 109 2.66 -6.08 2.14
C LEU A 109 3.81 -5.40 2.90
N SER A 110 3.65 -4.11 3.17
CA SER A 110 4.64 -3.31 3.89
C SER A 110 4.86 -3.83 5.31
N PRO A 111 6.12 -3.85 5.82
CA PRO A 111 6.42 -4.11 7.22
C PRO A 111 5.77 -3.15 8.20
N ILE A 112 5.26 -1.99 7.77
CA ILE A 112 4.47 -1.09 8.63
C ILE A 112 3.25 -1.82 9.23
N HIS A 113 2.72 -2.81 8.51
CA HIS A 113 1.58 -3.61 8.95
C HIS A 113 1.95 -4.81 9.82
N LYS A 114 3.22 -4.91 10.28
CA LYS A 114 3.70 -6.04 11.11
C LYS A 114 2.85 -6.24 12.36
N ASP A 115 2.40 -5.14 12.94
CA ASP A 115 1.58 -5.15 14.13
C ASP A 115 0.09 -5.16 13.81
N ASN A 116 -0.32 -5.07 12.55
CA ASN A 116 -1.73 -5.10 12.17
C ASN A 116 -2.23 -6.48 11.77
N PHE A 117 -1.47 -7.25 10.97
CA PHE A 117 -1.97 -8.50 10.39
C PHE A 117 -1.42 -9.75 11.07
N ILE A 118 -2.31 -10.54 11.67
CA ILE A 118 -1.99 -11.77 12.40
C ILE A 118 -1.51 -12.88 11.45
N ASN A 119 -2.09 -12.94 10.24
CA ASN A 119 -1.80 -13.96 9.24
C ASN A 119 -0.78 -13.53 8.18
N ALA A 120 0.04 -12.52 8.46
CA ALA A 120 1.11 -12.06 7.58
C ALA A 120 2.48 -12.45 8.16
N SER A 121 3.41 -12.87 7.28
CA SER A 121 4.79 -13.16 7.68
C SER A 121 5.71 -12.09 7.11
N TYR A 122 6.43 -11.41 8.00
CA TYR A 122 7.43 -10.39 7.67
C TYR A 122 8.87 -10.91 7.81
N ASN A 123 9.03 -12.22 7.91
CA ASN A 123 10.33 -12.85 8.13
C ASN A 123 11.28 -12.51 6.95
N THR A 124 12.38 -11.84 7.25
CA THR A 124 13.41 -11.43 6.29
C THR A 124 14.08 -12.62 5.59
N ARG A 125 14.05 -13.83 6.17
CA ARG A 125 14.53 -15.06 5.53
C ARG A 125 13.60 -15.54 4.42
N LEU A 126 12.28 -15.33 4.58
CA LEU A 126 11.27 -15.69 3.58
C LEU A 126 11.03 -14.56 2.57
N ASN A 127 11.30 -13.31 2.95
CA ASN A 127 11.16 -12.14 2.10
C ASN A 127 12.54 -11.58 1.70
N LYS A 128 13.08 -12.06 0.57
CA LYS A 128 14.38 -11.62 0.01
C LYS A 128 14.34 -10.21 -0.61
N ARG A 129 13.20 -9.50 -0.58
CA ARG A 129 13.10 -8.17 -1.19
C ARG A 129 13.74 -7.13 -0.28
N LYS A 130 14.79 -6.48 -0.78
CA LYS A 130 15.36 -5.28 -0.17
C LYS A 130 14.74 -4.06 -0.85
N ILE A 131 13.87 -3.34 -0.15
CA ILE A 131 13.54 -1.96 -0.52
C ILE A 131 14.82 -1.17 -0.25
N CYS A 132 15.23 -0.29 -1.19
CA CYS A 132 16.51 0.41 -1.13
C CYS A 132 16.84 0.90 0.28
N LEU A 133 17.83 0.26 0.90
CA LEU A 133 18.37 0.70 2.17
C LEU A 133 19.09 2.03 1.89
N ILE A 134 18.46 3.14 2.23
CA ILE A 134 19.15 4.41 2.35
C ILE A 134 20.29 4.17 3.34
N LYS A 135 21.52 4.54 2.95
CA LYS A 135 22.64 4.50 3.88
C LYS A 135 22.33 5.47 5.01
N ASP A 136 22.44 5.00 6.26
CA ASP A 136 22.24 5.84 7.45
C ASP A 136 23.18 7.05 7.47
N SER A 137 24.34 6.92 6.83
CA SER A 137 25.28 8.03 6.63
C SER A 137 25.90 8.02 5.23
N PHE A 138 26.07 9.23 4.68
CA PHE A 138 26.80 9.45 3.43
C PHE A 138 28.22 9.91 3.73
N SER A 139 29.17 9.49 2.88
CA SER A 139 30.55 9.97 2.97
C SER A 139 30.61 11.51 2.90
N TYR A 140 31.67 12.10 3.46
CA TYR A 140 31.91 13.54 3.35
C TYR A 140 31.92 14.02 1.88
N LYS A 141 32.58 13.26 0.99
CA LYS A 141 32.63 13.57 -0.46
C LYS A 141 31.24 13.60 -1.09
N THR A 142 30.39 12.62 -0.78
CA THR A 142 29.01 12.56 -1.30
C THR A 142 28.18 13.74 -0.81
N ARG A 143 28.26 14.09 0.49
CA ARG A 143 27.56 15.26 1.04
C ARG A 143 28.03 16.55 0.39
N ARG A 144 29.35 16.75 0.25
CA ARG A 144 29.95 17.93 -0.37
C ARG A 144 29.53 18.09 -1.84
N ASN A 145 29.55 17.01 -2.62
CA ASN A 145 29.13 17.04 -4.02
C ASN A 145 27.66 17.44 -4.16
N ARG A 146 26.77 16.84 -3.35
CA ARG A 146 25.33 17.17 -3.39
C ARG A 146 25.06 18.62 -2.97
N SER A 147 25.77 19.13 -1.96
CA SER A 147 25.72 20.54 -1.57
C SER A 147 26.20 21.46 -2.70
N ASN A 148 27.27 21.08 -3.41
CA ASN A 148 27.77 21.85 -4.54
C ASN A 148 26.77 21.88 -5.71
N GLU A 149 26.09 20.77 -6.00
CA GLU A 149 25.03 20.70 -7.01
C GLU A 149 23.85 21.60 -6.64
N ILE A 150 23.38 21.53 -5.39
CA ILE A 150 22.30 22.42 -4.89
C ILE A 150 22.73 23.88 -5.01
N ASN A 151 23.97 24.21 -4.62
CA ASN A 151 24.49 25.57 -4.72
C ASN A 151 24.68 26.03 -6.18
N LYS A 152 24.98 25.12 -7.11
CA LYS A 152 25.04 25.40 -8.54
C LYS A 152 23.64 25.70 -9.09
N PHE A 153 22.65 24.90 -8.71
CA PHE A 153 21.24 25.12 -9.08
C PHE A 153 20.71 26.46 -8.54
N LYS A 154 20.98 26.78 -7.27
CA LYS A 154 20.61 28.07 -6.66
C LYS A 154 21.27 29.25 -7.40
N ARG A 155 22.56 29.15 -7.73
CA ARG A 155 23.28 30.17 -8.51
C ARG A 155 22.71 30.35 -9.93
N ALA A 156 22.11 29.31 -10.50
CA ALA A 156 21.43 29.38 -11.79
C ALA A 156 19.99 29.95 -11.70
N GLY A 157 19.59 30.51 -10.57
CA GLY A 157 18.25 31.10 -10.38
C GLY A 157 17.17 30.11 -9.95
N GLY A 158 17.53 28.87 -9.62
CA GLY A 158 16.60 27.88 -9.07
C GLY A 158 16.13 28.25 -7.65
N GLY A 159 14.82 28.38 -7.46
CA GLY A 159 14.22 28.71 -6.17
C GLY A 159 14.38 27.59 -5.13
N ASN A 160 14.43 27.97 -3.84
CA ASN A 160 14.44 27.01 -2.73
C ASN A 160 13.19 26.11 -2.82
N PRO A 161 13.33 24.77 -2.87
CA PRO A 161 12.22 23.91 -2.50
C PRO A 161 12.06 24.03 -0.98
N SER A 162 11.29 25.04 -0.57
CA SER A 162 10.82 25.17 0.79
C SER A 162 9.83 24.04 1.04
N PHE A 163 10.34 22.88 1.46
CA PHE A 163 9.53 21.88 2.14
C PHE A 163 9.24 22.46 3.53
N LYS A 164 8.10 23.17 3.63
CA LYS A 164 7.41 23.36 4.91
C LYS A 164 6.64 22.09 5.25
#